data_AF-A0A945U761-F1
#
_entry.id   AF-A0A945U761-F1
#
_cell.length_a   1.000
_cell.length_b   1.000
_cell.length_c   1.000
_cell.angle_alpha   90.00
_cell.angle_beta   90.00
_cell.angle_gamma   90.00
#
_symmetry.space_group_name_H-M   'P 1'
#
loop_
_entity.id
_entity.type
_entity.pdbx_description
1 polymer ?
#
loop_
_entity_poly.entity_id
_entity_poly.type
_entity_poly.pdbx_seq_one_letter_code
_entity_poly.pdbx_strand_id
1 'polypeptide(L)'
;MANPEHVEILKQGAEAWNKWRKVYPEVVPDLAKAYLVGANLCHANLYGAKLSNADLSESKLLEVELSEADLTSANLSNSDLRKAKLTIAYVAMANFKEANLSEAELFGTNLVGAKFNEANLSYANCTGASFLGADLTNAILHGIGLWGTARDNWEIRGVLCTHIYDDSNCVSRIPKNRDFEEGEFEKLYSSLPSFEYIFENGMQPLDPVFMNQVAENIKAKNPEFDLKIDSMNTRGIQPTIKFTVKHEHKESAELAVREDYEKTIVRLEGREEAFKEMLQGFMGNSPVQISGGNFPGANFGSNQGTQTWNLTQIDNSTKLDEDTKSWLKSVAGQLQDANLEEEDKSYAQAKLEAFQSEIENDQRDESKIQKTWKTLVALAPDIQKLSTLPDSLNKIIGPLLGG
;
A
#
# COMPACT_ATOMS: atom_id res chain seq x y z
N MET A 1 -33.58 -1.56 -13.64
CA MET A 1 -34.79 -0.71 -13.55
C MET A 1 -35.50 -1.19 -12.31
N ALA A 2 -35.91 -0.29 -11.42
CA ALA A 2 -36.47 -0.64 -10.12
C ALA A 2 -37.66 -1.60 -10.24
N ASN A 3 -37.87 -2.42 -9.22
CA ASN A 3 -39.08 -3.24 -9.11
C ASN A 3 -40.28 -2.29 -8.84
N PRO A 4 -41.31 -2.25 -9.71
CA PRO A 4 -42.45 -1.37 -9.54
C PRO A 4 -43.18 -1.56 -8.21
N GLU A 5 -43.34 -2.80 -7.74
CA GLU A 5 -44.03 -3.10 -6.49
C GLU A 5 -43.27 -2.52 -5.28
N HIS A 6 -41.94 -2.65 -5.26
CA HIS A 6 -41.12 -2.08 -4.20
C HIS A 6 -41.25 -0.54 -4.17
N VAL A 7 -41.22 0.10 -5.35
CA VAL A 7 -41.38 1.56 -5.44
C VAL A 7 -42.77 2.00 -4.97
N GLU A 8 -43.83 1.27 -5.33
CA GLU A 8 -45.20 1.57 -4.90
C GLU A 8 -45.38 1.44 -3.40
N ILE A 9 -44.81 0.39 -2.78
CA ILE A 9 -44.87 0.20 -1.33
C ILE A 9 -44.09 1.33 -0.63
N LEU A 10 -42.89 1.66 -1.11
CA LEU A 10 -42.08 2.73 -0.52
C LEU A 10 -42.78 4.09 -0.59
N LYS A 11 -43.46 4.38 -1.70
CA LYS A 11 -44.23 5.63 -1.90
C LYS A 11 -45.44 5.76 -0.98
N GLN A 12 -45.90 4.67 -0.36
CA GLN A 12 -46.94 4.73 0.68
C GLN A 12 -46.37 5.25 2.03
N GLY A 13 -45.05 5.41 2.14
CA GLY A 13 -44.35 5.99 3.28
C GLY A 13 -43.61 4.96 4.12
N ALA A 14 -42.72 5.46 4.98
CA ALA A 14 -41.82 4.65 5.81
C ALA A 14 -42.56 3.63 6.69
N GLU A 15 -43.76 3.93 7.19
CA GLU A 15 -44.52 3.00 8.02
C GLU A 15 -44.99 1.77 7.22
N ALA A 16 -45.57 1.99 6.04
CA ALA A 16 -45.99 0.91 5.15
C ALA A 16 -44.80 0.07 4.69
N TRP A 17 -43.71 0.74 4.31
CA TRP A 17 -42.44 0.11 3.95
C TRP A 17 -41.90 -0.77 5.07
N ASN A 18 -41.82 -0.25 6.30
CA ASN A 18 -41.29 -0.98 7.43
C ASN A 18 -42.17 -2.17 7.82
N LYS A 19 -43.49 -2.07 7.67
CA LYS A 19 -44.40 -3.22 7.83
C LYS A 19 -44.12 -4.28 6.79
N TRP A 20 -43.93 -3.89 5.52
CA TRP A 20 -43.59 -4.82 4.45
C TRP A 20 -42.23 -5.51 4.69
N ARG A 21 -41.19 -4.76 5.09
CA ARG A 21 -39.86 -5.33 5.44
C ARG A 21 -39.91 -6.34 6.57
N LYS A 22 -40.80 -6.15 7.55
CA LYS A 22 -41.01 -7.12 8.64
C LYS A 22 -41.62 -8.44 8.15
N VAL A 23 -42.48 -8.39 7.13
CA VAL A 23 -43.11 -9.58 6.55
C VAL A 23 -42.16 -10.28 5.57
N TYR A 24 -41.32 -9.52 4.87
CA TYR A 24 -40.41 -10.02 3.85
C TYR A 24 -38.94 -9.63 4.11
N PRO A 25 -38.31 -10.12 5.20
CA PRO A 25 -36.96 -9.72 5.57
C PRO A 25 -35.89 -10.18 4.55
N GLU A 26 -36.10 -11.35 3.94
CA GLU A 26 -35.19 -11.97 2.97
C GLU A 26 -35.21 -11.29 1.59
N VAL A 27 -36.23 -10.48 1.29
CA VAL A 27 -36.32 -9.80 0.01
C VAL A 27 -35.33 -8.66 -0.01
N VAL A 28 -34.38 -8.69 -0.94
CA VAL A 28 -33.49 -7.56 -1.21
C VAL A 28 -34.26 -6.51 -2.03
N PRO A 29 -34.52 -5.31 -1.48
CA PRO A 29 -35.32 -4.31 -2.19
C PRO A 29 -34.60 -3.79 -3.42
N ASP A 30 -35.16 -4.02 -4.61
CA ASP A 30 -34.69 -3.40 -5.85
C ASP A 30 -35.40 -2.06 -6.11
N LEU A 31 -34.66 -0.97 -5.88
CA LEU A 31 -35.05 0.42 -6.10
C LEU A 31 -34.06 1.11 -7.07
N ALA A 32 -33.31 0.35 -7.88
CA ALA A 32 -32.27 0.90 -8.73
C ALA A 32 -32.87 1.80 -9.82
N LYS A 33 -32.33 3.02 -9.98
CA LYS A 33 -32.89 4.06 -10.87
C LYS A 33 -34.31 4.53 -10.49
N ALA A 34 -34.76 4.30 -9.25
CA ALA A 34 -36.05 4.80 -8.82
C ALA A 34 -36.07 6.34 -8.74
N TYR A 35 -37.20 6.95 -9.06
CA TYR A 35 -37.45 8.37 -8.88
C TYR A 35 -38.17 8.60 -7.55
N LEU A 36 -37.42 9.07 -6.55
CA LEU A 36 -37.82 9.27 -5.15
C LEU A 36 -37.53 10.71 -4.67
N VAL A 37 -37.49 11.66 -5.61
CA VAL A 37 -37.26 13.08 -5.34
C VAL A 37 -38.29 13.60 -4.34
N GLY A 38 -37.82 14.29 -3.30
CA GLY A 38 -38.67 14.87 -2.25
C GLY A 38 -39.40 13.85 -1.37
N ALA A 39 -39.13 12.55 -1.51
CA ALA A 39 -39.82 11.51 -0.75
C ALA A 39 -39.58 11.67 0.76
N ASN A 40 -40.60 11.40 1.57
CA ASN A 40 -40.47 11.30 3.01
C ASN A 40 -40.21 9.85 3.43
N LEU A 41 -38.95 9.56 3.72
CA LEU A 41 -38.41 8.25 4.06
C LEU A 41 -37.77 8.24 5.46
N CYS A 42 -38.13 9.20 6.33
CA CYS A 42 -37.66 9.23 7.71
C CYS A 42 -37.93 7.88 8.39
N HIS A 43 -36.91 7.33 9.05
CA HIS A 43 -36.96 6.04 9.75
C HIS A 43 -37.27 4.82 8.85
N ALA A 44 -37.18 4.92 7.52
CA ALA A 44 -37.39 3.78 6.63
C ALA A 44 -36.24 2.76 6.74
N ASN A 45 -36.58 1.47 6.74
CA ASN A 45 -35.62 0.38 6.72
C ASN A 45 -35.25 -0.03 5.29
N LEU A 46 -34.25 0.63 4.73
CA LEU A 46 -33.66 0.36 3.42
C LEU A 46 -32.38 -0.49 3.51
N TYR A 47 -32.20 -1.24 4.61
CA TYR A 47 -31.07 -2.17 4.78
C TYR A 47 -30.89 -3.07 3.56
N GLY A 48 -29.68 -3.09 2.99
CA GLY A 48 -29.30 -3.89 1.84
C GLY A 48 -30.01 -3.53 0.52
N ALA A 49 -30.76 -2.43 0.46
CA ALA A 49 -31.50 -2.05 -0.74
C ALA A 49 -30.56 -1.71 -1.90
N LYS A 50 -30.97 -2.09 -3.12
CA LYS A 50 -30.32 -1.67 -4.37
C LYS A 50 -30.91 -0.33 -4.80
N LEU A 51 -30.15 0.73 -4.62
CA LEU A 51 -30.51 2.12 -4.92
C LEU A 51 -29.55 2.74 -5.95
N SER A 52 -28.74 1.93 -6.65
CA SER A 52 -27.78 2.46 -7.61
C SER A 52 -28.48 3.28 -8.68
N ASN A 53 -27.92 4.47 -8.95
CA ASN A 53 -28.46 5.48 -9.85
C ASN A 53 -29.89 5.97 -9.51
N ALA A 54 -30.41 5.73 -8.29
CA ALA A 54 -31.69 6.29 -7.86
C ALA A 54 -31.58 7.81 -7.64
N ASP A 55 -32.70 8.51 -7.82
CA ASP A 55 -32.80 9.94 -7.53
C ASP A 55 -33.60 10.15 -6.24
N LEU A 56 -32.87 10.47 -5.17
CA LEU A 56 -33.33 10.77 -3.81
C LEU A 56 -33.10 12.25 -3.48
N SER A 57 -32.90 13.11 -4.48
CA SER A 57 -32.69 14.54 -4.23
C SER A 57 -33.86 15.16 -3.46
N GLU A 58 -33.56 16.12 -2.59
CA GLU A 58 -34.56 16.82 -1.73
C GLU A 58 -35.37 15.92 -0.79
N SER A 59 -35.02 14.63 -0.66
CA SER A 59 -35.75 13.69 0.20
C SER A 59 -35.48 13.90 1.69
N LYS A 60 -36.41 13.45 2.53
CA LYS A 60 -36.26 13.42 4.00
C LYS A 60 -35.89 12.00 4.42
N LEU A 61 -34.68 11.85 4.92
CA LEU A 61 -34.02 10.57 5.26
C LEU A 61 -33.53 10.56 6.72
N LEU A 62 -34.13 11.37 7.59
CA LEU A 62 -33.80 11.42 9.02
C LEU A 62 -33.86 10.02 9.62
N GLU A 63 -32.77 9.58 10.25
CA GLU A 63 -32.65 8.26 10.89
C GLU A 63 -33.03 7.08 9.97
N VAL A 64 -32.85 7.22 8.65
CA VAL A 64 -33.04 6.11 7.70
C VAL A 64 -31.98 5.03 7.93
N GLU A 65 -32.36 3.76 7.75
CA GLU A 65 -31.44 2.63 7.78
C GLU A 65 -31.07 2.25 6.33
N LEU A 66 -29.81 2.46 5.97
CA LEU A 66 -29.20 2.23 4.65
C LEU A 66 -27.93 1.36 4.77
N SER A 67 -27.68 0.71 5.92
CA SER A 67 -26.51 -0.16 6.06
C SER A 67 -26.53 -1.25 4.98
N GLU A 68 -25.35 -1.52 4.41
CA GLU A 68 -25.13 -2.46 3.29
C GLU A 68 -25.91 -2.14 1.99
N ALA A 69 -26.57 -0.97 1.89
CA ALA A 69 -27.26 -0.58 0.66
C ALA A 69 -26.26 -0.23 -0.45
N ASP A 70 -26.67 -0.47 -1.71
CA ASP A 70 -25.95 -0.01 -2.89
C ASP A 70 -26.55 1.30 -3.38
N LEU A 71 -25.87 2.41 -3.08
CA LEU A 71 -26.19 3.78 -3.48
C LEU A 71 -25.24 4.28 -4.58
N THR A 72 -24.54 3.38 -5.28
CA THR A 72 -23.56 3.75 -6.30
C THR A 72 -24.17 4.70 -7.33
N SER A 73 -23.56 5.87 -7.51
CA SER A 73 -24.03 6.94 -8.42
C SER A 73 -25.47 7.44 -8.14
N ALA A 74 -26.01 7.23 -6.93
CA ALA A 74 -27.30 7.80 -6.55
C ALA A 74 -27.21 9.31 -6.35
N ASN A 75 -28.31 10.03 -6.60
CA ASN A 75 -28.41 11.46 -6.34
C ASN A 75 -29.13 11.69 -5.02
N LEU A 76 -28.44 12.18 -4.00
CA LEU A 76 -28.94 12.57 -2.68
C LEU A 76 -28.75 14.07 -2.41
N SER A 77 -28.57 14.88 -3.45
CA SER A 77 -28.39 16.33 -3.27
C SER A 77 -29.57 16.97 -2.56
N ASN A 78 -29.30 17.96 -1.70
CA ASN A 78 -30.30 18.68 -0.90
C ASN A 78 -31.15 17.81 0.05
N SER A 79 -30.75 16.55 0.32
CA SER A 79 -31.51 15.66 1.20
C SER A 79 -31.14 15.82 2.67
N ASP A 80 -32.07 15.45 3.55
CA ASP A 80 -31.88 15.45 5.01
C ASP A 80 -31.58 14.02 5.50
N LEU A 81 -30.31 13.68 5.63
CA LEU A 81 -29.76 12.39 6.09
C LEU A 81 -29.27 12.44 7.54
N ARG A 82 -29.76 13.38 8.35
CA ARG A 82 -29.33 13.47 9.75
C ARG A 82 -29.51 12.14 10.46
N LYS A 83 -28.49 11.69 11.18
CA LYS A 83 -28.50 10.40 11.91
C LYS A 83 -28.82 9.17 11.04
N ALA A 84 -28.67 9.28 9.72
CA ALA A 84 -28.83 8.13 8.83
C ALA A 84 -27.76 7.07 9.12
N LYS A 85 -28.12 5.80 8.99
CA LYS A 85 -27.20 4.68 9.16
C LYS A 85 -26.79 4.15 7.80
N LEU A 86 -25.53 4.30 7.44
CA LEU A 86 -24.96 3.88 6.17
C LEU A 86 -23.81 2.91 6.36
N THR A 87 -23.71 2.23 7.50
CA THR A 87 -22.59 1.33 7.82
C THR A 87 -22.33 0.33 6.68
N ILE A 88 -21.11 0.33 6.15
CA ILE A 88 -20.63 -0.55 5.05
C ILE A 88 -21.45 -0.39 3.75
N ALA A 89 -22.19 0.71 3.57
CA ALA A 89 -22.89 0.99 2.32
C ALA A 89 -21.92 1.30 1.15
N TYR A 90 -22.35 0.96 -0.06
CA TYR A 90 -21.65 1.29 -1.30
C TYR A 90 -22.16 2.62 -1.83
N VAL A 91 -21.41 3.70 -1.63
CA VAL A 91 -21.83 5.08 -1.94
C VAL A 91 -20.88 5.75 -2.94
N ALA A 92 -20.13 4.94 -3.71
CA ALA A 92 -19.18 5.42 -4.68
C ALA A 92 -19.86 6.28 -5.76
N MET A 93 -19.24 7.41 -6.08
CA MET A 93 -19.73 8.40 -7.06
C MET A 93 -21.13 8.98 -6.77
N ALA A 94 -21.68 8.77 -5.57
CA ALA A 94 -22.96 9.35 -5.18
C ALA A 94 -22.85 10.88 -5.02
N ASN A 95 -23.95 11.57 -5.28
CA ASN A 95 -24.03 13.02 -5.15
C ASN A 95 -24.75 13.42 -3.86
N PHE A 96 -24.02 13.96 -2.89
CA PHE A 96 -24.51 14.52 -1.63
C PHE A 96 -24.39 16.04 -1.58
N LYS A 97 -24.30 16.74 -2.72
CA LYS A 97 -24.21 18.21 -2.76
C LYS A 97 -25.31 18.86 -1.91
N GLU A 98 -24.95 19.76 -1.00
CA GLU A 98 -25.87 20.47 -0.09
C GLU A 98 -26.70 19.55 0.83
N ALA A 99 -26.36 18.26 0.94
CA ALA A 99 -27.07 17.33 1.81
C ALA A 99 -26.66 17.51 3.28
N ASN A 100 -27.57 17.20 4.19
CA ASN A 100 -27.28 17.22 5.62
C ASN A 100 -27.11 15.79 6.16
N LEU A 101 -25.86 15.36 6.38
CA LEU A 101 -25.48 14.09 6.98
C LEU A 101 -25.01 14.26 8.45
N SER A 102 -25.43 15.32 9.16
CA SER A 102 -24.95 15.52 10.53
C SER A 102 -25.33 14.33 11.42
N GLU A 103 -24.39 13.86 12.24
CA GLU A 103 -24.53 12.68 13.11
C GLU A 103 -24.79 11.35 12.36
N ALA A 104 -24.54 11.26 11.05
CA ALA A 104 -24.70 10.02 10.30
C ALA A 104 -23.62 8.97 10.65
N GLU A 105 -23.99 7.69 10.58
CA GLU A 105 -23.08 6.55 10.76
C GLU A 105 -22.58 6.08 9.39
N LEU A 106 -21.32 6.37 9.05
CA LEU A 106 -20.68 6.06 7.76
C LEU A 106 -19.51 5.08 7.93
N PHE A 107 -19.50 4.28 9.00
CA PHE A 107 -18.42 3.34 9.31
C PHE A 107 -18.16 2.38 8.15
N GLY A 108 -16.91 2.29 7.71
CA GLY A 108 -16.47 1.35 6.66
C GLY A 108 -17.08 1.57 5.28
N THR A 109 -17.64 2.75 5.00
CA THR A 109 -18.31 3.03 3.73
C THR A 109 -17.34 3.28 2.58
N ASN A 110 -17.76 2.91 1.36
CA ASN A 110 -17.03 3.23 0.13
C ASN A 110 -17.55 4.55 -0.46
N LEU A 111 -16.88 5.67 -0.15
CA LEU A 111 -17.21 7.04 -0.61
C LEU A 111 -16.33 7.49 -1.77
N VAL A 112 -15.72 6.56 -2.51
CA VAL A 112 -14.79 6.88 -3.60
C VAL A 112 -15.48 7.76 -4.65
N GLY A 113 -14.91 8.92 -4.95
CA GLY A 113 -15.44 9.87 -5.93
C GLY A 113 -16.80 10.49 -5.58
N ALA A 114 -17.28 10.33 -4.34
CA ALA A 114 -18.54 10.92 -3.91
C ALA A 114 -18.43 12.45 -3.81
N LYS A 115 -19.53 13.15 -4.09
CA LYS A 115 -19.60 14.61 -4.08
C LYS A 115 -20.29 15.11 -2.82
N PHE A 116 -19.56 15.77 -1.95
CA PHE A 116 -20.00 16.39 -0.70
C PHE A 116 -19.89 17.92 -0.73
N ASN A 117 -19.83 18.53 -1.91
CA ASN A 117 -19.78 19.98 -2.04
C ASN A 117 -20.88 20.64 -1.21
N GLU A 118 -20.52 21.56 -0.31
CA GLU A 118 -21.47 22.29 0.55
C GLU A 118 -22.32 21.38 1.48
N ALA A 119 -21.96 20.11 1.65
CA ALA A 119 -22.66 19.18 2.51
C ALA A 119 -22.29 19.38 4.00
N ASN A 120 -23.19 19.02 4.90
CA ASN A 120 -22.93 19.02 6.33
C ASN A 120 -22.68 17.58 6.84
N LEU A 121 -21.45 17.27 7.24
CA LEU A 121 -21.06 16.00 7.89
C LEU A 121 -20.65 16.20 9.36
N SER A 122 -21.18 17.24 10.02
CA SER A 122 -20.84 17.51 11.42
C SER A 122 -21.20 16.31 12.29
N TYR A 123 -20.25 15.85 13.11
CA TYR A 123 -20.38 14.70 14.01
C TYR A 123 -20.69 13.37 13.32
N ALA A 124 -20.49 13.27 12.00
CA ALA A 124 -20.59 12.00 11.31
C ALA A 124 -19.45 11.06 11.70
N ASN A 125 -19.76 9.78 11.89
CA ASN A 125 -18.75 8.76 12.12
C ASN A 125 -18.33 8.14 10.79
N CYS A 126 -17.22 8.59 10.23
CA CYS A 126 -16.66 8.08 8.98
C CYS A 126 -15.49 7.12 9.21
N THR A 127 -15.38 6.54 10.41
CA THR A 127 -14.29 5.64 10.78
C THR A 127 -14.16 4.49 9.77
N GLY A 128 -12.96 4.27 9.23
CA GLY A 128 -12.69 3.22 8.25
C GLY A 128 -13.27 3.48 6.84
N ALA A 129 -13.86 4.63 6.58
CA ALA A 129 -14.43 4.95 5.26
C ALA A 129 -13.37 5.36 4.23
N SER A 130 -13.68 5.19 2.94
CA SER A 130 -12.79 5.55 1.84
C SER A 130 -13.27 6.80 1.09
N PHE A 131 -12.61 7.93 1.29
CA PHE A 131 -12.85 9.23 0.63
C PHE A 131 -11.96 9.46 -0.60
N LEU A 132 -11.41 8.41 -1.22
CA LEU A 132 -10.50 8.59 -2.37
C LEU A 132 -11.18 9.38 -3.49
N GLY A 133 -10.59 10.50 -3.90
CA GLY A 133 -11.16 11.36 -4.95
C GLY A 133 -12.50 12.02 -4.60
N ALA A 134 -12.92 12.02 -3.32
CA ALA A 134 -14.17 12.64 -2.91
C ALA A 134 -14.04 14.18 -2.90
N ASP A 135 -15.09 14.88 -3.27
CA ASP A 135 -15.10 16.35 -3.28
C ASP A 135 -15.87 16.90 -2.08
N LEU A 136 -15.14 17.44 -1.10
CA LEU A 136 -15.67 18.07 0.11
C LEU A 136 -15.53 19.60 0.07
N THR A 137 -15.44 20.22 -1.12
CA THR A 137 -15.32 21.67 -1.25
C THR A 137 -16.46 22.37 -0.50
N ASN A 138 -16.15 23.33 0.37
CA ASN A 138 -17.09 24.07 1.20
C ASN A 138 -17.94 23.20 2.16
N ALA A 139 -17.55 21.95 2.42
CA ALA A 139 -18.29 21.09 3.34
C ALA A 139 -18.08 21.50 4.81
N ILE A 140 -19.04 21.13 5.66
CA ILE A 140 -18.98 21.36 7.11
C ILE A 140 -18.62 20.04 7.81
N LEU A 141 -17.46 19.99 8.46
CA LEU A 141 -16.89 18.78 9.06
C LEU A 141 -16.66 18.91 10.58
N HIS A 142 -17.46 19.69 11.30
CA HIS A 142 -17.28 19.87 12.74
C HIS A 142 -17.41 18.52 13.48
N GLY A 143 -16.37 18.08 14.18
CA GLY A 143 -16.40 16.85 14.98
C GLY A 143 -16.52 15.56 14.16
N ILE A 144 -16.09 15.56 12.90
CA ILE A 144 -16.10 14.34 12.07
C ILE A 144 -15.11 13.29 12.62
N GLY A 145 -15.49 12.01 12.60
CA GLY A 145 -14.59 10.90 12.88
C GLY A 145 -13.81 10.49 11.63
N LEU A 146 -12.48 10.61 11.64
CA LEU A 146 -11.62 10.32 10.48
C LEU A 146 -10.63 9.17 10.70
N TRP A 147 -10.70 8.48 11.83
CA TRP A 147 -9.78 7.38 12.13
C TRP A 147 -9.87 6.27 11.07
N GLY A 148 -8.72 5.81 10.58
CA GLY A 148 -8.65 4.74 9.58
C GLY A 148 -9.24 5.09 8.21
N THR A 149 -9.42 6.38 7.88
CA THR A 149 -9.95 6.79 6.57
C THR A 149 -8.90 6.89 5.48
N ALA A 150 -9.24 6.43 4.28
CA ALA A 150 -8.43 6.64 3.06
C ALA A 150 -8.85 7.95 2.39
N ARG A 151 -7.91 8.86 2.09
CA ARG A 151 -8.22 10.26 1.75
C ARG A 151 -7.40 10.82 0.58
N ASP A 152 -6.71 9.96 -0.16
CA ASP A 152 -5.90 10.39 -1.31
C ASP A 152 -6.79 11.09 -2.34
N ASN A 153 -6.31 12.23 -2.86
CA ASN A 153 -6.97 13.04 -3.88
C ASN A 153 -8.36 13.58 -3.51
N TRP A 154 -8.73 13.63 -2.22
CA TRP A 154 -9.95 14.35 -1.85
C TRP A 154 -9.79 15.87 -2.03
N GLU A 155 -10.86 16.57 -2.38
CA GLU A 155 -10.89 18.04 -2.48
C GLU A 155 -11.47 18.63 -1.19
N ILE A 156 -10.71 19.44 -0.46
CA ILE A 156 -11.12 19.97 0.84
C ILE A 156 -11.08 21.50 0.92
N ARG A 157 -11.10 22.19 -0.23
CA ARG A 157 -11.02 23.65 -0.26
C ARG A 157 -12.23 24.29 0.42
N GLY A 158 -12.00 25.20 1.37
CA GLY A 158 -13.06 25.98 2.02
C GLY A 158 -13.86 25.19 3.04
N VAL A 159 -13.30 24.08 3.52
CA VAL A 159 -13.95 23.24 4.52
C VAL A 159 -14.05 23.99 5.85
N LEU A 160 -15.23 23.96 6.44
CA LEU A 160 -15.46 24.45 7.80
C LEU A 160 -15.29 23.30 8.78
N CYS A 161 -14.20 23.30 9.54
CA CYS A 161 -13.97 22.28 10.57
C CYS A 161 -13.45 22.94 11.84
N THR A 162 -14.07 22.64 12.97
CA THR A 162 -13.59 23.10 14.30
C THR A 162 -12.66 22.09 14.93
N HIS A 163 -12.93 20.81 14.73
CA HIS A 163 -12.15 19.71 15.28
C HIS A 163 -12.54 18.41 14.58
N ILE A 164 -11.72 17.39 14.71
CA ILE A 164 -12.03 16.01 14.32
C ILE A 164 -11.87 15.07 15.51
N TYR A 165 -12.30 13.82 15.34
CA TYR A 165 -11.91 12.71 16.20
C TYR A 165 -10.97 11.74 15.47
N ASP A 166 -9.85 11.41 16.11
CA ASP A 166 -8.77 10.57 15.57
C ASP A 166 -8.56 9.28 16.38
N ASP A 167 -9.66 8.67 16.84
CA ASP A 167 -9.65 7.31 17.36
C ASP A 167 -10.88 6.54 16.86
N SER A 168 -10.85 5.22 17.03
CA SER A 168 -11.94 4.34 16.60
C SER A 168 -13.26 4.57 17.33
N ASN A 169 -13.25 5.26 18.48
CA ASN A 169 -14.42 5.49 19.33
C ASN A 169 -14.99 6.90 19.18
N CYS A 170 -14.42 7.73 18.30
CA CYS A 170 -14.74 9.13 18.13
C CYS A 170 -14.65 9.95 19.45
N VAL A 171 -13.58 9.77 20.23
CA VAL A 171 -13.38 10.47 21.52
C VAL A 171 -12.15 11.39 21.50
N SER A 172 -11.05 10.95 20.88
CA SER A 172 -9.78 11.69 20.82
C SER A 172 -9.89 12.90 19.88
N ARG A 173 -10.21 14.06 20.47
CA ARG A 173 -10.38 15.33 19.77
C ARG A 173 -9.05 15.91 19.27
N ILE A 174 -9.03 16.37 18.02
CA ILE A 174 -7.94 17.18 17.45
C ILE A 174 -8.52 18.47 16.84
N PRO A 175 -8.03 19.66 17.23
CA PRO A 175 -7.03 19.91 18.27
C PRO A 175 -7.57 19.59 19.68
N LYS A 176 -6.73 19.37 20.69
CA LYS A 176 -7.22 18.91 22.02
C LYS A 176 -7.99 19.97 22.81
N ASN A 177 -7.59 21.25 22.73
CA ASN A 177 -8.08 22.33 23.62
C ASN A 177 -8.48 23.61 22.89
N ARG A 178 -8.64 23.57 21.57
CA ARG A 178 -9.04 24.73 20.75
C ARG A 178 -9.66 24.25 19.45
N ASP A 179 -10.32 25.15 18.75
CA ASP A 179 -10.77 24.87 17.39
C ASP A 179 -9.61 25.05 16.39
N PHE A 180 -9.72 24.40 15.24
CA PHE A 180 -8.89 24.71 14.09
C PHE A 180 -9.05 26.19 13.72
N GLU A 181 -7.94 26.83 13.39
CA GLU A 181 -7.93 28.15 12.77
C GLU A 181 -8.37 28.06 11.30
N GLU A 182 -8.72 29.19 10.71
CA GLU A 182 -9.11 29.27 9.30
C GLU A 182 -8.00 28.69 8.40
N GLY A 183 -8.35 27.69 7.58
CA GLY A 183 -7.41 27.01 6.69
C GLY A 183 -6.49 25.99 7.38
N GLU A 184 -6.53 25.85 8.71
CA GLU A 184 -5.65 24.90 9.42
C GLU A 184 -6.02 23.45 9.13
N PHE A 185 -7.32 23.15 9.08
CA PHE A 185 -7.80 21.82 8.69
C PHE A 185 -7.31 21.49 7.28
N GLU A 186 -7.55 22.38 6.31
CA GLU A 186 -7.08 22.19 4.95
C GLU A 186 -5.58 22.01 4.93
N LYS A 187 -4.80 22.86 5.59
CA LYS A 187 -3.34 22.73 5.60
C LYS A 187 -2.87 21.39 6.18
N LEU A 188 -3.53 20.88 7.22
CA LEU A 188 -3.20 19.59 7.85
C LEU A 188 -3.54 18.41 6.94
N TYR A 189 -4.63 18.53 6.19
CA TYR A 189 -5.26 17.42 5.47
C TYR A 189 -5.17 17.52 3.94
N SER A 190 -4.65 18.62 3.42
CA SER A 190 -4.24 18.82 2.03
C SER A 190 -2.89 18.14 1.78
N SER A 191 -2.20 17.70 2.84
CA SER A 191 -0.85 17.17 2.75
C SER A 191 -0.63 15.90 3.60
N LEU A 192 -0.71 14.75 2.95
CA LEU A 192 0.52 14.01 2.72
C LEU A 192 0.64 13.87 1.20
N PRO A 193 1.37 14.75 0.51
CA PRO A 193 1.60 14.56 -0.90
C PRO A 193 2.33 13.25 -1.05
N SER A 194 1.70 12.37 -1.80
CA SER A 194 2.40 11.27 -2.41
C SER A 194 2.78 11.64 -3.83
N PHE A 195 3.94 11.19 -4.26
CA PHE A 195 4.30 11.18 -5.67
C PHE A 195 4.68 9.76 -6.06
N GLU A 196 4.38 9.39 -7.29
CA GLU A 196 4.74 8.10 -7.83
C GLU A 196 5.96 8.26 -8.72
N TYR A 197 7.03 7.53 -8.38
CA TYR A 197 8.13 7.32 -9.31
C TYR A 197 7.74 6.20 -10.28
N ILE A 198 7.65 6.55 -11.56
CA ILE A 198 7.22 5.67 -12.64
C ILE A 198 8.43 5.10 -13.37
N PHE A 199 8.50 3.78 -13.51
CA PHE A 199 9.56 3.11 -14.27
C PHE A 199 9.18 3.06 -15.75
N GLU A 200 9.58 4.09 -16.50
CA GLU A 200 9.20 4.26 -17.93
C GLU A 200 9.59 3.07 -18.81
N ASN A 201 10.69 2.38 -18.48
CA ASN A 201 11.21 1.22 -19.23
C ASN A 201 10.93 -0.13 -18.54
N GLY A 202 10.02 -0.15 -17.55
CA GLY A 202 9.80 -1.31 -16.69
C GLY A 202 10.82 -1.40 -15.54
N MET A 203 10.50 -2.22 -14.55
CA MET A 203 11.27 -2.36 -13.31
C MET A 203 12.05 -3.67 -13.31
N GLN A 204 13.35 -3.59 -13.06
CA GLN A 204 14.27 -4.69 -12.89
C GLN A 204 14.14 -5.33 -11.50
N PRO A 205 14.53 -6.60 -11.32
CA PRO A 205 14.36 -7.32 -10.05
C PRO A 205 15.02 -6.67 -8.83
N LEU A 206 16.06 -5.86 -9.02
CA LEU A 206 16.79 -5.18 -7.94
C LEU A 206 16.38 -3.71 -7.76
N ASP A 207 15.58 -3.14 -8.66
CA ASP A 207 15.13 -1.74 -8.56
C ASP A 207 14.41 -1.41 -7.26
N PRO A 208 13.53 -2.28 -6.70
CA PRO A 208 12.95 -2.03 -5.38
C PRO A 208 14.00 -1.90 -4.26
N VAL A 209 15.08 -2.68 -4.34
CA VAL A 209 16.18 -2.65 -3.37
C VAL A 209 16.95 -1.34 -3.52
N PHE A 210 17.24 -0.93 -4.76
CA PHE A 210 17.90 0.35 -5.03
C PHE A 210 17.05 1.54 -4.60
N MET A 211 15.73 1.46 -4.74
CA MET A 211 14.83 2.54 -4.35
C MET A 211 14.71 2.70 -2.84
N ASN A 212 14.83 1.62 -2.07
CA ASN A 212 15.01 1.73 -0.62
C ASN A 212 16.30 2.47 -0.27
N GLN A 213 17.42 2.15 -0.95
CA GLN A 213 18.68 2.83 -0.73
C GLN A 213 18.62 4.32 -1.13
N VAL A 214 17.98 4.63 -2.25
CA VAL A 214 17.74 5.99 -2.73
C VAL A 214 16.92 6.78 -1.71
N ALA A 215 15.85 6.19 -1.17
CA ALA A 215 15.03 6.83 -0.14
C ALA A 215 15.84 7.15 1.13
N GLU A 216 16.63 6.20 1.63
CA GLU A 216 17.47 6.40 2.81
C GLU A 216 18.61 7.40 2.56
N ASN A 217 19.22 7.38 1.37
CA ASN A 217 20.25 8.35 0.98
C ASN A 217 19.70 9.78 0.95
N ILE A 218 18.52 9.96 0.36
CA ILE A 218 17.86 11.27 0.27
C ILE A 218 17.44 11.73 1.66
N LYS A 219 16.90 10.84 2.48
CA LYS A 219 16.53 11.15 3.86
C LYS A 219 17.75 11.52 4.72
N ALA A 220 18.91 10.91 4.49
CA ALA A 220 20.15 11.27 5.17
C ALA A 220 20.70 12.63 4.73
N LYS A 221 20.58 12.99 3.44
CA LYS A 221 21.03 14.27 2.88
C LYS A 221 20.03 15.42 3.14
N ASN A 222 18.74 15.10 3.21
CA ASN A 222 17.62 16.02 3.36
C ASN A 222 16.62 15.51 4.43
N PRO A 223 17.00 15.50 5.72
CA PRO A 223 16.13 15.03 6.81
C PRO A 223 14.80 15.80 6.90
N GLU A 224 14.78 17.05 6.41
CA GLU A 224 13.62 17.91 6.33
C GLU A 224 12.50 17.37 5.43
N PHE A 225 12.82 16.50 4.46
CA PHE A 225 11.84 15.91 3.54
C PHE A 225 10.88 14.93 4.24
N ASP A 226 11.29 14.27 5.33
CA ASP A 226 10.57 13.14 5.95
C ASP A 226 10.08 12.11 4.91
N LEU A 227 10.92 11.84 3.91
CA LEU A 227 10.63 10.97 2.77
C LEU A 227 10.44 9.52 3.25
N LYS A 228 9.34 8.89 2.84
CA LYS A 228 9.00 7.48 3.14
C LYS A 228 8.49 6.82 1.88
N ILE A 229 8.85 5.56 1.67
CA ILE A 229 8.18 4.76 0.63
C ILE A 229 6.84 4.32 1.21
N ASP A 230 5.76 4.71 0.55
CA ASP A 230 4.37 4.42 0.92
C ASP A 230 3.94 3.05 0.39
N SER A 231 4.20 2.79 -0.90
CA SER A 231 3.92 1.51 -1.54
C SER A 231 4.77 1.28 -2.78
N MET A 232 4.93 0.02 -3.17
CA MET A 232 5.62 -0.38 -4.39
C MET A 232 4.69 -1.24 -5.24
N ASN A 233 4.32 -0.77 -6.42
CA ASN A 233 3.64 -1.58 -7.42
C ASN A 233 4.66 -2.17 -8.39
N THR A 234 5.06 -3.41 -8.12
CA THR A 234 6.08 -4.13 -8.91
C THR A 234 5.47 -5.04 -9.98
N ARG A 235 4.13 -5.12 -10.07
CA ARG A 235 3.42 -6.03 -10.97
C ARG A 235 2.37 -5.27 -11.79
N GLY A 236 2.69 -4.99 -13.05
CA GLY A 236 1.78 -4.30 -13.97
C GLY A 236 2.49 -3.85 -15.24
N ILE A 237 1.73 -3.26 -16.17
CA ILE A 237 2.25 -2.68 -17.42
C ILE A 237 3.17 -1.49 -17.14
N GLN A 238 3.00 -0.83 -15.98
CA GLN A 238 3.78 0.32 -15.55
C GLN A 238 4.08 0.19 -14.06
N PRO A 239 5.26 -0.34 -13.69
CA PRO A 239 5.67 -0.44 -12.29
C PRO A 239 5.88 0.95 -11.69
N THR A 240 5.48 1.14 -10.43
CA THR A 240 5.60 2.43 -9.74
C THR A 240 6.02 2.25 -8.28
N ILE A 241 6.66 3.27 -7.71
CA ILE A 241 6.91 3.37 -6.27
C ILE A 241 6.33 4.69 -5.79
N LYS A 242 5.40 4.61 -4.85
CA LYS A 242 4.75 5.75 -4.22
C LYS A 242 5.57 6.18 -3.01
N PHE A 243 5.89 7.46 -2.93
CA PHE A 243 6.58 8.07 -1.80
C PHE A 243 5.65 9.02 -1.08
N THR A 244 5.80 9.15 0.25
CA THR A 244 5.19 10.18 1.09
C THR A 244 6.28 11.16 1.52
N VAL A 245 5.99 12.46 1.46
CA VAL A 245 6.95 13.52 1.76
C VAL A 245 6.26 14.70 2.47
N LYS A 246 7.01 15.48 3.25
CA LYS A 246 6.55 16.76 3.78
C LYS A 246 6.26 17.75 2.64
N HIS A 247 5.15 18.48 2.79
CA HIS A 247 4.54 19.28 1.71
C HIS A 247 5.49 20.27 1.04
N GLU A 248 6.31 20.97 1.83
CA GLU A 248 7.22 22.02 1.37
C GLU A 248 8.40 21.52 0.52
N HIS A 249 8.53 20.21 0.36
CA HIS A 249 9.67 19.57 -0.29
C HIS A 249 9.31 18.63 -1.44
N LYS A 250 8.05 18.58 -1.87
CA LYS A 250 7.56 17.60 -2.86
C LYS A 250 8.38 17.59 -4.17
N GLU A 251 8.48 18.74 -4.85
CA GLU A 251 9.18 18.83 -6.15
C GLU A 251 10.69 18.55 -6.02
N SER A 252 11.31 19.09 -4.96
CA SER A 252 12.72 18.85 -4.66
C SER A 252 13.02 17.38 -4.31
N ALA A 253 12.11 16.71 -3.60
CA ALA A 253 12.22 15.31 -3.25
C ALA A 253 11.99 14.40 -4.46
N GLU A 254 11.02 14.73 -5.33
CA GLU A 254 10.77 13.99 -6.57
C GLU A 254 11.98 14.08 -7.52
N LEU A 255 12.53 15.29 -7.70
CA LEU A 255 13.75 15.49 -8.48
C LEU A 255 14.95 14.77 -7.84
N ALA A 256 15.11 14.83 -6.52
CA ALA A 256 16.17 14.12 -5.81
C ALA A 256 16.06 12.60 -5.95
N VAL A 257 14.84 12.04 -5.88
CA VAL A 257 14.59 10.60 -6.11
C VAL A 257 14.98 10.22 -7.53
N ARG A 258 14.56 10.99 -8.54
CA ARG A 258 14.91 10.72 -9.93
C ARG A 258 16.42 10.80 -10.16
N GLU A 259 17.09 11.85 -9.68
CA GLU A 259 18.53 12.02 -9.86
C GLU A 259 19.38 10.98 -9.12
N ASP A 260 19.06 10.66 -7.86
CA ASP A 260 19.84 9.70 -7.06
C ASP A 260 19.60 8.27 -7.56
N TYR A 261 18.39 7.95 -8.03
CA TYR A 261 18.11 6.70 -8.71
C TYR A 261 18.85 6.60 -10.05
N GLU A 262 18.80 7.62 -10.92
CA GLU A 262 19.56 7.64 -12.18
C GLU A 262 21.08 7.51 -11.94
N LYS A 263 21.64 8.21 -10.95
CA LYS A 263 23.06 8.06 -10.57
C LYS A 263 23.38 6.66 -10.05
N THR A 264 22.47 6.06 -9.29
CA THR A 264 22.62 4.70 -8.77
C THR A 264 22.60 3.68 -9.90
N ILE A 265 21.67 3.82 -10.85
CA ILE A 265 21.61 2.97 -12.05
C ILE A 265 22.83 3.18 -12.93
N VAL A 266 23.23 4.41 -13.27
CA VAL A 266 24.43 4.69 -14.08
C VAL A 266 25.71 4.17 -13.41
N ARG A 267 25.82 4.24 -12.07
CA ARG A 267 26.94 3.65 -11.33
C ARG A 267 26.96 2.12 -11.43
N LEU A 268 25.78 1.49 -11.46
CA LEU A 268 25.63 0.03 -11.50
C LEU A 268 25.73 -0.51 -12.94
N GLU A 269 25.14 0.15 -13.93
CA GLU A 269 25.33 -0.08 -15.36
C GLU A 269 26.78 0.22 -15.76
N GLY A 270 27.41 1.26 -15.22
CA GLY A 270 28.84 1.52 -15.40
C GLY A 270 29.72 0.46 -14.74
N ARG A 271 29.23 -0.24 -13.70
CA ARG A 271 29.89 -1.42 -13.11
C ARG A 271 29.60 -2.69 -13.93
N GLU A 272 28.42 -2.83 -14.51
CA GLU A 272 28.06 -3.90 -15.43
C GLU A 272 28.82 -3.76 -16.75
N GLU A 273 29.04 -2.55 -17.25
CA GLU A 273 29.86 -2.29 -18.42
C GLU A 273 31.35 -2.33 -18.11
N ALA A 274 31.82 -1.88 -16.94
CA ALA A 274 33.18 -2.19 -16.50
C ALA A 274 33.40 -3.70 -16.34
N PHE A 275 32.38 -4.44 -15.90
CA PHE A 275 32.38 -5.90 -15.82
C PHE A 275 32.29 -6.55 -17.21
N LYS A 276 31.51 -6.02 -18.16
CA LYS A 276 31.44 -6.48 -19.56
C LYS A 276 32.69 -6.12 -20.36
N GLU A 277 33.32 -4.98 -20.14
CA GLU A 277 34.63 -4.59 -20.70
C GLU A 277 35.73 -5.49 -20.12
N MET A 278 35.68 -5.79 -18.82
CA MET A 278 36.55 -6.80 -18.21
C MET A 278 36.30 -8.18 -18.83
N LEU A 279 35.04 -8.58 -19.03
CA LEU A 279 34.67 -9.83 -19.72
C LEU A 279 35.07 -9.83 -21.21
N GLN A 280 35.04 -8.70 -21.92
CA GLN A 280 35.54 -8.57 -23.30
C GLN A 280 37.07 -8.65 -23.35
N GLY A 281 37.76 -8.20 -22.30
CA GLY A 281 39.19 -8.40 -22.12
C GLY A 281 39.58 -9.86 -21.87
N PHE A 282 38.69 -10.65 -21.26
CA PHE A 282 38.90 -12.09 -21.00
C PHE A 282 38.32 -13.02 -22.08
N MET A 283 37.25 -12.61 -22.78
CA MET A 283 36.56 -13.37 -23.82
C MET A 283 36.59 -12.57 -25.12
N GLY A 284 37.48 -12.96 -26.03
CA GLY A 284 37.49 -12.42 -27.38
C GLY A 284 36.10 -12.49 -28.03
N ASN A 285 35.59 -11.32 -28.44
CA ASN A 285 34.42 -11.06 -29.28
C ASN A 285 33.43 -12.22 -29.52
N SER A 286 32.33 -12.28 -28.76
CA SER A 286 30.99 -12.66 -29.26
C SER A 286 29.87 -12.28 -28.26
N PRO A 287 28.75 -11.65 -28.70
CA PRO A 287 27.69 -11.17 -27.81
C PRO A 287 26.56 -12.20 -27.63
N VAL A 288 25.95 -12.26 -26.43
CA VAL A 288 24.73 -13.05 -26.18
C VAL A 288 23.70 -12.19 -25.42
N GLN A 289 22.46 -12.16 -25.92
CA GLN A 289 21.31 -11.50 -25.31
C GLN A 289 20.61 -12.41 -24.29
N ILE A 290 20.02 -11.82 -23.23
CA ILE A 290 19.22 -12.54 -22.25
C ILE A 290 17.87 -11.84 -22.03
N SER A 291 16.79 -12.58 -22.28
CA SER A 291 15.38 -12.22 -22.01
C SER A 291 14.90 -12.79 -20.68
N GLY A 292 14.11 -12.01 -19.92
CA GLY A 292 13.76 -12.24 -18.51
C GLY A 292 12.64 -13.27 -18.20
N GLY A 293 12.47 -13.52 -16.91
CA GLY A 293 11.39 -14.32 -16.32
C GLY A 293 11.42 -14.35 -14.77
N ASN A 294 10.23 -14.20 -14.16
CA ASN A 294 9.89 -13.82 -12.78
C ASN A 294 10.13 -14.86 -11.66
N PHE A 295 10.24 -14.40 -10.39
CA PHE A 295 10.30 -15.23 -9.16
C PHE A 295 9.23 -14.83 -8.10
N PRO A 296 8.72 -15.79 -7.29
CA PRO A 296 7.82 -15.53 -6.15
C PRO A 296 8.56 -15.40 -4.79
N GLY A 297 7.93 -14.70 -3.84
CA GLY A 297 8.55 -14.14 -2.62
C GLY A 297 8.47 -14.95 -1.32
N ALA A 298 9.01 -14.35 -0.25
CA ALA A 298 9.02 -14.90 1.12
C ALA A 298 8.90 -13.79 2.18
N ASN A 299 8.14 -14.09 3.23
CA ASN A 299 7.86 -13.34 4.46
C ASN A 299 9.10 -13.12 5.32
N PHE A 300 9.24 -11.94 5.96
CA PHE A 300 10.20 -11.68 7.03
C PHE A 300 9.49 -11.23 8.31
N GLY A 301 9.66 -12.01 9.38
CA GLY A 301 9.34 -11.62 10.75
C GLY A 301 10.56 -10.98 11.42
N SER A 302 10.30 -9.95 12.21
CA SER A 302 11.27 -9.12 12.93
C SER A 302 11.94 -9.82 14.11
N ASN A 303 13.26 -9.67 14.27
CA ASN A 303 13.87 -9.51 15.60
C ASN A 303 15.24 -8.84 15.51
N GLN A 304 15.36 -7.69 16.20
CA GLN A 304 16.63 -6.99 16.41
C GLN A 304 17.42 -7.66 17.54
N GLY A 305 18.69 -7.90 17.28
CA GLY A 305 19.69 -8.32 18.27
C GLY A 305 20.97 -8.65 17.52
N THR A 306 22.08 -8.02 17.90
CA THR A 306 23.42 -8.25 17.33
C THR A 306 23.76 -9.74 17.42
N GLN A 307 23.50 -10.49 16.35
CA GLN A 307 23.89 -11.89 16.25
C GLN A 307 25.38 -11.92 15.92
N THR A 308 26.18 -12.36 16.88
CA THR A 308 27.51 -12.90 16.60
C THR A 308 27.35 -14.07 15.63
N TRP A 309 28.08 -14.07 14.51
CA TRP A 309 28.07 -15.13 13.50
C TRP A 309 28.23 -16.50 14.17
N ASN A 310 27.18 -17.33 14.13
CA ASN A 310 27.17 -18.56 14.90
C ASN A 310 27.72 -19.75 14.09
N LEU A 311 29.05 -19.78 13.92
CA LEU A 311 29.79 -20.81 13.17
C LEU A 311 29.56 -22.24 13.68
N THR A 312 29.00 -22.41 14.89
CA THR A 312 28.71 -23.73 15.46
C THR A 312 27.55 -24.46 14.76
N GLN A 313 26.68 -23.75 14.03
CA GLN A 313 25.60 -24.39 13.26
C GLN A 313 26.09 -25.14 12.01
N ILE A 314 27.24 -24.74 11.47
CA ILE A 314 27.88 -25.43 10.33
C ILE A 314 28.41 -26.81 10.76
N ASP A 315 28.85 -26.95 12.02
CA ASP A 315 29.42 -28.20 12.55
C ASP A 315 28.38 -29.28 12.87
N ASN A 316 27.14 -28.88 13.17
CA ASN A 316 26.09 -29.79 13.60
C ASN A 316 25.44 -30.57 12.45
N SER A 317 25.83 -30.30 11.19
CA SER A 317 25.31 -31.01 10.03
C SER A 317 25.81 -32.46 10.01
N THR A 318 24.91 -33.44 10.06
CA THR A 318 25.26 -34.86 9.90
C THR A 318 25.25 -35.32 8.43
N LYS A 319 24.87 -34.42 7.50
CA LYS A 319 24.64 -34.73 6.07
C LYS A 319 25.73 -34.24 5.13
N LEU A 320 26.50 -33.22 5.52
CA LEU A 320 27.61 -32.69 4.73
C LEU A 320 28.92 -33.45 5.03
N ASP A 321 29.76 -33.60 4.02
CA ASP A 321 31.13 -34.07 4.22
C ASP A 321 31.99 -33.02 4.95
N GLU A 322 33.04 -33.48 5.64
CA GLU A 322 33.90 -32.61 6.46
C GLU A 322 34.61 -31.53 5.64
N ASP A 323 34.94 -31.80 4.37
CA ASP A 323 35.56 -30.84 3.48
C ASP A 323 34.60 -29.67 3.16
N THR A 324 33.32 -29.98 2.92
CA THR A 324 32.26 -28.99 2.69
C THR A 324 31.99 -28.15 3.93
N LYS A 325 31.95 -28.77 5.11
CA LYS A 325 31.79 -28.03 6.38
C LYS A 325 32.97 -27.09 6.64
N SER A 326 34.19 -27.57 6.42
CA SER A 326 35.41 -26.78 6.58
C SER A 326 35.44 -25.59 5.63
N TRP A 327 35.03 -25.81 4.38
CA TRP A 327 34.91 -24.75 3.38
C TRP A 327 33.87 -23.69 3.75
N LEU A 328 32.66 -24.08 4.20
CA LEU A 328 31.63 -23.14 4.65
C LEU A 328 32.10 -22.29 5.83
N LYS A 329 32.84 -22.87 6.78
CA LYS A 329 33.43 -22.11 7.89
C LYS A 329 34.44 -21.07 7.40
N SER A 330 35.22 -21.40 6.37
CA SER A 330 36.15 -20.45 5.76
C SER A 330 35.42 -19.29 5.07
N VAL A 331 34.35 -19.58 4.33
CA VAL A 331 33.48 -18.55 3.72
C VAL A 331 32.87 -17.64 4.78
N ALA A 332 32.36 -18.23 5.86
CA ALA A 332 31.78 -17.48 6.96
C ALA A 332 32.80 -16.54 7.63
N GLY A 333 34.02 -17.02 7.87
CA GLY A 333 35.11 -16.19 8.40
C GLY A 333 35.47 -15.02 7.49
N GLN A 334 35.54 -15.25 6.18
CA GLN A 334 35.80 -14.17 5.22
C GLN A 334 34.68 -13.15 5.15
N LEU A 335 33.42 -13.56 5.26
CA LEU A 335 32.29 -12.64 5.33
C LEU A 335 32.29 -11.80 6.61
N GLN A 336 32.71 -12.40 7.73
CA GLN A 336 32.86 -11.69 9.00
C GLN A 336 33.98 -10.64 8.94
N ASP A 337 35.09 -10.98 8.29
CA ASP A 337 36.26 -10.10 8.13
C ASP A 337 36.13 -9.11 6.96
N ALA A 338 35.12 -9.28 6.10
CA ALA A 338 34.84 -8.36 5.01
C ALA A 338 34.44 -6.98 5.55
N ASN A 339 34.88 -5.91 4.87
CA ASN A 339 34.56 -4.53 5.21
C ASN A 339 33.12 -4.18 4.81
N LEU A 340 32.17 -4.81 5.48
CA LEU A 340 30.73 -4.68 5.30
C LEU A 340 30.11 -3.98 6.52
N GLU A 341 29.04 -3.22 6.29
CA GLU A 341 28.22 -2.67 7.37
C GLU A 341 27.51 -3.80 8.13
N GLU A 342 27.12 -3.57 9.39
CA GLU A 342 26.56 -4.63 10.25
C GLU A 342 25.25 -5.24 9.71
N GLU A 343 24.45 -4.46 8.98
CA GLU A 343 23.23 -4.95 8.32
C GLU A 343 23.55 -5.89 7.14
N ASP A 344 24.59 -5.57 6.36
CA ASP A 344 25.06 -6.42 5.26
C ASP A 344 25.69 -7.72 5.78
N LYS A 345 26.35 -7.67 6.94
CA LYS A 345 26.84 -8.88 7.62
C LYS A 345 25.70 -9.77 8.06
N SER A 346 24.64 -9.21 8.65
CA SER A 346 23.46 -9.98 9.05
C SER A 346 22.76 -10.62 7.84
N TYR A 347 22.66 -9.88 6.73
CA TYR A 347 22.11 -10.40 5.47
C TYR A 347 22.98 -11.50 4.87
N ALA A 348 24.31 -11.32 4.85
CA ALA A 348 25.26 -12.31 4.38
C ALA A 348 25.20 -13.60 5.22
N GLN A 349 25.07 -13.49 6.54
CA GLN A 349 24.89 -14.64 7.43
C GLN A 349 23.62 -15.42 7.08
N ALA A 350 22.48 -14.74 6.95
CA ALA A 350 21.22 -15.39 6.58
C ALA A 350 21.28 -16.08 5.21
N LYS A 351 22.03 -15.50 4.25
CA LYS A 351 22.26 -16.11 2.94
C LYS A 351 23.19 -17.32 3.00
N LEU A 352 24.19 -17.31 3.87
CA LEU A 352 25.07 -18.45 4.07
C LEU A 352 24.34 -19.62 4.74
N GLU A 353 23.47 -19.34 5.72
CA GLU A 353 22.60 -20.35 6.35
C GLU A 353 21.61 -20.95 5.34
N ALA A 354 21.00 -20.11 4.50
CA ALA A 354 20.15 -20.58 3.41
C ALA A 354 20.92 -21.44 2.40
N PHE A 355 22.13 -21.04 2.05
CA PHE A 355 23.01 -21.81 1.16
C PHE A 355 23.33 -23.19 1.77
N GLN A 356 23.71 -23.24 3.04
CA GLN A 356 23.95 -24.49 3.78
C GLN A 356 22.71 -25.41 3.75
N SER A 357 21.53 -24.85 4.05
CA SER A 357 20.28 -25.64 4.04
C SER A 357 19.95 -26.19 2.65
N GLU A 358 20.24 -25.43 1.59
CA GLU A 358 19.99 -25.83 0.21
C GLU A 358 20.89 -26.98 -0.25
N ILE A 359 22.16 -27.01 0.19
CA ILE A 359 23.09 -28.10 -0.14
C ILE A 359 22.88 -29.35 0.73
N GLU A 360 22.32 -29.20 1.93
CA GLU A 360 21.92 -30.30 2.84
C GLU A 360 20.65 -31.02 2.38
N ASN A 361 19.83 -30.37 1.56
CA ASN A 361 18.59 -30.95 1.07
C ASN A 361 18.86 -32.12 0.11
N ASP A 362 18.21 -33.26 0.35
CA ASP A 362 18.37 -34.48 -0.44
C ASP A 362 17.83 -34.30 -1.89
N GLN A 363 16.95 -33.32 -2.11
CA GLN A 363 16.51 -32.85 -3.44
C GLN A 363 17.19 -31.52 -3.80
N ARG A 364 18.48 -31.58 -4.13
CA ARG A 364 19.29 -30.40 -4.47
C ARG A 364 18.74 -29.69 -5.71
N ASP A 365 18.34 -28.44 -5.55
CA ASP A 365 18.05 -27.53 -6.67
C ASP A 365 19.32 -26.76 -7.01
N GLU A 366 20.05 -27.22 -8.02
CA GLU A 366 21.33 -26.65 -8.45
C GLU A 366 21.19 -25.18 -8.85
N SER A 367 20.07 -24.80 -9.49
CA SER A 367 19.83 -23.40 -9.89
C SER A 367 19.63 -22.50 -8.69
N LYS A 368 18.98 -23.01 -7.64
CA LYS A 368 18.77 -22.28 -6.40
C LYS A 368 20.08 -22.09 -5.64
N ILE A 369 20.86 -23.16 -5.49
CA ILE A 369 22.20 -23.14 -4.86
C ILE A 369 23.12 -22.14 -5.58
N GLN A 370 23.15 -22.18 -6.91
CA GLN A 370 23.93 -21.25 -7.75
C GLN A 370 23.51 -19.79 -7.56
N LYS A 371 22.21 -19.51 -7.48
CA LYS A 371 21.68 -18.16 -7.29
C LYS A 371 22.01 -17.60 -5.91
N THR A 372 21.87 -18.43 -4.88
CA THR A 372 22.25 -18.08 -3.50
C THR A 372 23.75 -17.80 -3.42
N TRP A 373 24.59 -18.62 -4.06
CA TRP A 373 26.04 -18.42 -4.12
C TRP A 373 26.46 -17.11 -4.82
N LYS A 374 25.86 -16.80 -5.98
CA LYS A 374 26.11 -15.53 -6.69
C LYS A 374 25.78 -14.30 -5.83
N THR A 375 24.74 -14.42 -5.01
CA THR A 375 24.33 -13.34 -4.09
C THR A 375 25.38 -13.12 -3.02
N LEU A 376 25.91 -14.19 -2.42
CA LEU A 376 26.99 -14.11 -1.42
C LEU A 376 28.27 -13.48 -2.00
N VAL A 377 28.64 -13.88 -3.22
CA VAL A 377 29.78 -13.31 -3.93
C VAL A 377 29.59 -11.84 -4.27
N ALA A 378 28.39 -11.42 -4.67
CA ALA A 378 28.14 -10.02 -5.00
C ALA A 378 28.28 -9.10 -3.77
N LEU A 379 27.93 -9.63 -2.58
CA LEU A 379 28.11 -8.92 -1.30
C LEU A 379 29.59 -8.81 -0.93
N ALA A 380 30.36 -9.88 -1.12
CA ALA A 380 31.79 -9.92 -0.80
C ALA A 380 32.57 -10.61 -1.94
N PRO A 381 32.99 -9.84 -2.97
CA PRO A 381 33.64 -10.39 -4.17
C PRO A 381 34.92 -11.18 -3.91
N ASP A 382 35.64 -10.84 -2.83
CA ASP A 382 36.89 -11.49 -2.46
C ASP A 382 36.74 -12.97 -2.06
N ILE A 383 35.51 -13.44 -1.77
CA ILE A 383 35.20 -14.84 -1.44
C ILE A 383 35.42 -15.78 -2.62
N GLN A 384 35.36 -15.28 -3.86
CA GLN A 384 35.64 -16.08 -5.06
C GLN A 384 37.07 -16.61 -5.13
N LYS A 385 38.01 -16.03 -4.36
CA LYS A 385 39.42 -16.45 -4.36
C LYS A 385 39.69 -17.75 -3.58
N LEU A 386 38.66 -18.40 -3.02
CA LEU A 386 38.76 -19.73 -2.40
C LEU A 386 39.10 -20.78 -3.46
N SER A 387 40.39 -20.99 -3.71
CA SER A 387 40.96 -21.72 -4.85
C SER A 387 40.70 -23.23 -4.89
N THR A 388 39.94 -23.79 -3.96
CA THR A 388 39.61 -25.23 -3.94
C THR A 388 38.20 -25.45 -3.43
N LEU A 389 37.25 -25.60 -4.35
CA LEU A 389 35.91 -26.10 -4.06
C LEU A 389 35.97 -27.57 -3.64
N PRO A 390 35.19 -27.98 -2.63
CA PRO A 390 34.93 -29.39 -2.39
C PRO A 390 34.34 -30.05 -3.64
N ASP A 391 34.73 -31.28 -3.95
CA ASP A 391 34.29 -32.01 -5.15
C ASP A 391 32.74 -32.13 -5.23
N SER A 392 32.09 -32.20 -4.08
CA SER A 392 30.63 -32.25 -3.92
C SER A 392 29.93 -30.97 -4.39
N LEU A 393 30.62 -29.82 -4.33
CA LEU A 393 30.13 -28.51 -4.76
C LEU A 393 30.70 -28.08 -6.11
N ASN A 394 31.86 -28.61 -6.51
CA ASN A 394 32.50 -28.26 -7.78
C ASN A 394 31.60 -28.55 -8.99
N LYS A 395 30.78 -29.62 -8.95
CA LYS A 395 29.81 -29.88 -10.03
C LYS A 395 28.66 -28.88 -10.11
N ILE A 396 28.31 -28.22 -9.00
CA ILE A 396 27.14 -27.36 -8.87
C ILE A 396 27.52 -25.89 -9.03
N ILE A 397 28.59 -25.45 -8.36
CA ILE A 397 29.06 -24.05 -8.39
C ILE A 397 30.42 -23.87 -9.05
N GLY A 398 31.16 -24.95 -9.35
CA GLY A 398 32.41 -24.87 -10.12
C GLY A 398 32.27 -24.24 -11.51
N PRO A 399 31.18 -24.46 -12.28
CA PRO A 399 30.95 -23.74 -13.53
C PRO A 399 30.75 -22.22 -13.35
N LEU A 400 30.48 -21.76 -12.13
CA LEU A 400 30.41 -20.33 -11.80
C LEU A 400 31.76 -19.76 -11.35
N LEU A 401 32.76 -20.61 -11.15
CA LEU A 401 34.04 -20.29 -10.51
C LEU A 401 35.28 -20.59 -11.38
N GLY A 402 35.13 -21.11 -12.61
CA GLY A 402 36.25 -21.34 -13.53
C GLY A 402 36.08 -20.61 -14.88
N GLY A 403 37.14 -20.08 -15.50
CA GLY A 403 38.58 -20.33 -15.27
C GLY A 403 39.40 -19.13 -14.83
#